data_AF-A0A849J1I6-F1
#
_entry.id   AF-A0A849J1I6-F1
#
_cell.length_a   1.000
_cell.length_b   1.000
_cell.length_c   1.000
_cell.angle_alpha   90.00
_cell.angle_beta   90.00
_cell.angle_gamma   90.00
#
_symmetry.space_group_name_H-M   'P 1'
#
loop_
_entity.id
_entity.type
_entity.pdbx_description
1 polymer ?
#
loop_
_entity_poly.entity_id
_entity_poly.type
_entity_poly.pdbx_seq_one_letter_code
_entity_poly.pdbx_strand_id
1 'polypeptide(L)'
;MSQAKPEIATALNGMRQSMGSVPPAMAKAAPVDPALVVEQVHSSAFAMPPGAGALDPETRTLIYLAAALASSNHACTLAMVSRARIQGITSEKLLEALHIARFAMATRVVGDAEPLFEMLAQRQEAPTVAA
;
A
#
# COMPACT_ATOMS: atom_id res chain seq x y z
N MET A 1 -8.44 -28.29 -18.15
CA MET A 1 -8.32 -28.11 -16.68
C MET A 1 -6.98 -28.62 -16.08
N SER A 2 -6.02 -29.15 -16.85
CA SER A 2 -4.77 -29.71 -16.28
C SER A 2 -3.65 -28.66 -16.04
N GLN A 3 -3.63 -27.55 -16.78
CA GLN A 3 -2.56 -26.54 -16.72
C GLN A 3 -2.72 -25.45 -15.65
N ALA A 4 -3.92 -25.25 -15.10
CA ALA A 4 -4.17 -24.22 -14.08
C ALA A 4 -3.48 -24.55 -12.73
N LYS A 5 -3.34 -25.83 -12.38
CA LYS A 5 -2.81 -26.24 -11.07
C LYS A 5 -1.29 -25.97 -10.91
N PRO A 6 -0.44 -26.24 -11.92
CA PRO A 6 0.98 -25.85 -11.90
C PRO A 6 1.20 -24.33 -11.88
N GLU A 7 0.38 -23.57 -12.60
CA GLU A 7 0.48 -22.11 -12.69
C GLU A 7 0.21 -21.44 -11.34
N ILE A 8 -0.85 -21.88 -10.64
CA ILE A 8 -1.18 -21.39 -9.30
C ILE A 8 -0.09 -21.73 -8.29
N ALA A 9 0.45 -22.95 -8.32
CA ALA A 9 1.55 -23.33 -7.44
C ALA A 9 2.79 -22.45 -7.66
N THR A 10 3.07 -22.10 -8.93
CA THR A 10 4.16 -21.20 -9.30
C THR A 10 3.91 -19.78 -8.80
N ALA A 11 2.69 -19.26 -8.98
CA ALA A 11 2.25 -17.97 -8.45
C ALA A 11 2.44 -17.87 -6.93
N LEU A 12 1.93 -18.85 -6.17
CA LEU A 12 2.05 -18.87 -4.71
C LEU A 12 3.51 -19.00 -4.25
N ASN A 13 4.34 -19.76 -4.98
CA ASN A 13 5.77 -19.84 -4.68
C ASN A 13 6.49 -18.50 -4.91
N GLY A 14 6.16 -17.77 -5.98
CA GLY A 14 6.69 -16.43 -6.22
C GLY A 14 6.33 -15.44 -5.11
N MET A 15 5.09 -15.50 -4.61
CA MET A 15 4.68 -14.70 -3.44
C MET A 15 5.51 -15.06 -2.20
N ARG A 16 5.70 -16.35 -1.93
CA ARG A 16 6.49 -16.82 -0.79
C ARG A 16 7.96 -16.38 -0.87
N GLN A 17 8.55 -16.40 -2.05
CA GLN A 17 9.94 -15.96 -2.23
C GLN A 17 10.10 -14.45 -2.04
N SER A 18 9.15 -13.66 -2.53
CA SER A 18 9.23 -12.19 -2.46
C SER A 18 8.79 -11.61 -1.12
N MET A 19 7.86 -12.26 -0.42
CA MET A 19 7.27 -11.76 0.83
C MET A 19 7.57 -12.66 2.03
N GLY A 20 8.25 -13.80 1.86
CA GLY A 20 8.59 -14.74 2.93
C GLY A 20 7.45 -15.67 3.33
N SER A 21 6.23 -15.29 3.00
CA SER A 21 5.02 -16.08 3.18
C SER A 21 4.04 -15.78 2.04
N VAL A 22 3.06 -16.66 1.88
CA VAL A 22 1.92 -16.40 0.99
C VAL A 22 0.89 -15.60 1.79
N PRO A 23 0.39 -14.45 1.28
CA PRO A 23 -0.70 -13.73 1.92
C PRO A 23 -1.91 -14.65 2.16
N PRO A 24 -2.53 -14.66 3.36
CA PRO A 24 -3.62 -15.58 3.68
C PRO A 24 -4.80 -15.52 2.71
N ALA A 25 -5.11 -14.33 2.19
CA ALA A 25 -6.16 -14.14 1.18
C ALA A 25 -5.85 -14.92 -0.11
N MET A 26 -4.60 -14.92 -0.57
CA MET A 26 -4.19 -15.63 -1.79
C MET A 26 -4.17 -17.14 -1.60
N ALA A 27 -3.74 -17.62 -0.44
CA ALA A 27 -3.81 -19.04 -0.09
C ALA A 27 -5.26 -19.56 -0.07
N LYS A 28 -6.20 -18.74 0.45
CA LYS A 28 -7.63 -19.07 0.49
C LYS A 28 -8.33 -18.93 -0.86
N ALA A 29 -7.89 -17.98 -1.70
CA ALA A 29 -8.42 -17.78 -3.04
C ALA A 29 -8.02 -18.93 -3.99
N ALA A 30 -6.79 -19.45 -3.88
CA ALA A 30 -6.28 -20.49 -4.78
C ALA A 30 -7.21 -21.70 -5.05
N PRO A 31 -7.88 -22.32 -4.05
CA PRO A 31 -8.81 -23.42 -4.32
C PRO A 31 -10.20 -23.01 -4.83
N VAL A 32 -10.62 -21.75 -4.63
CA VAL A 32 -12.01 -21.30 -4.91
C VAL A 32 -12.12 -20.37 -6.12
N ASP A 33 -11.06 -19.60 -6.40
CA ASP A 33 -10.94 -18.71 -7.56
C ASP A 33 -9.46 -18.64 -8.01
N PRO A 34 -9.01 -19.64 -8.79
CA PRO A 34 -7.66 -19.65 -9.35
C PRO A 34 -7.39 -18.46 -10.28
N ALA A 35 -8.38 -18.01 -11.04
CA ALA A 35 -8.22 -16.93 -12.01
C ALA A 35 -7.88 -15.62 -11.30
N LEU A 36 -8.49 -15.35 -10.14
CA LEU A 36 -8.14 -14.21 -9.29
C LEU A 36 -6.67 -14.25 -8.85
N VAL A 37 -6.13 -15.42 -8.50
CA VAL A 37 -4.72 -15.53 -8.07
C VAL A 37 -3.77 -15.23 -9.22
N VAL A 38 -4.07 -15.73 -10.43
CA VAL A 38 -3.28 -15.44 -11.64
C VAL A 38 -3.33 -13.95 -11.95
N GLU A 39 -4.51 -13.36 -11.95
CA GLU A 39 -4.67 -11.92 -12.23
C GLU A 39 -3.96 -11.07 -11.16
N GLN A 40 -4.01 -11.46 -9.90
CA GLN A 40 -3.31 -10.74 -8.84
C GLN A 40 -1.78 -10.76 -9.04
N VAL A 41 -1.22 -11.89 -9.51
CA VAL A 41 0.21 -11.96 -9.86
C VAL A 41 0.54 -11.08 -11.06
N HIS A 42 -0.31 -11.12 -12.09
CA HIS A 42 -0.15 -10.27 -13.27
C HIS A 42 -0.20 -8.78 -12.91
N SER A 43 -1.23 -8.35 -12.16
CA SER A 43 -1.37 -6.99 -11.63
C SER A 43 -0.18 -6.58 -10.75
N SER A 44 0.35 -7.49 -9.93
CA SER A 44 1.56 -7.24 -9.15
C SER A 44 2.78 -7.02 -10.04
N ALA A 45 2.95 -7.76 -11.14
CA ALA A 45 4.09 -7.59 -12.05
C ALA A 45 4.02 -6.26 -12.80
N PHE A 46 2.81 -5.79 -13.14
CA PHE A 46 2.61 -4.46 -13.71
C PHE A 46 3.01 -3.34 -12.73
N ALA A 47 2.56 -3.40 -11.49
CA ALA A 47 2.86 -2.37 -10.48
C ALA A 47 4.30 -2.44 -9.95
N MET A 48 4.88 -3.66 -9.86
CA MET A 48 6.17 -3.93 -9.24
C MET A 48 7.04 -4.78 -10.19
N PRO A 49 7.52 -4.22 -11.31
CA PRO A 49 8.17 -4.99 -12.36
C PRO A 49 9.47 -5.65 -11.87
N PRO A 50 9.71 -6.95 -12.11
CA PRO A 50 10.88 -7.66 -11.58
C PRO A 50 12.23 -7.22 -12.19
N GLY A 51 12.22 -6.37 -13.22
CA GLY A 51 13.40 -5.86 -13.93
C GLY A 51 13.52 -4.32 -13.91
N ALA A 52 13.93 -3.76 -15.05
CA ALA A 52 14.28 -2.34 -15.28
C ALA A 52 13.08 -1.38 -15.26
N GLY A 53 12.26 -1.41 -14.20
CA GLY A 53 11.37 -0.29 -13.89
C GLY A 53 12.16 0.92 -13.40
N ALA A 54 11.58 2.11 -13.51
CA ALA A 54 12.26 3.38 -13.23
C ALA A 54 12.73 3.54 -11.77
N LEU A 55 11.99 2.97 -10.82
CA LEU A 55 12.35 2.97 -9.40
C LEU A 55 13.11 1.70 -9.04
N ASP A 56 14.04 1.72 -8.10
CA ASP A 56 14.66 0.48 -7.62
C ASP A 56 13.68 -0.36 -6.76
N PRO A 57 13.97 -1.65 -6.50
CA PRO A 57 13.09 -2.53 -5.74
C PRO A 57 12.81 -2.10 -4.29
N GLU A 58 13.74 -1.37 -3.66
CA GLU A 58 13.61 -0.88 -2.28
C GLU A 58 12.61 0.29 -2.24
N THR A 59 12.80 1.27 -3.12
CA THR A 59 11.94 2.44 -3.26
C THR A 59 10.49 2.04 -3.50
N ARG A 60 10.25 1.05 -4.38
CA ARG A 60 8.89 0.55 -4.65
C ARG A 60 8.24 -0.07 -3.41
N THR A 61 9.00 -0.82 -2.61
CA THR A 61 8.49 -1.42 -1.36
C THR A 61 8.13 -0.32 -0.35
N LEU A 62 8.95 0.73 -0.23
CA LEU A 62 8.67 1.85 0.67
C LEU A 62 7.42 2.64 0.26
N ILE A 63 7.22 2.89 -1.03
CA ILE A 63 5.99 3.52 -1.55
C ILE A 63 4.76 2.67 -1.21
N TYR A 64 4.82 1.36 -1.46
CA TYR A 64 3.69 0.48 -1.17
C TYR A 64 3.45 0.38 0.36
N LEU A 65 4.51 0.30 1.17
CA LEU A 65 4.36 0.32 2.62
C LEU A 65 3.67 1.61 3.11
N ALA A 66 4.09 2.77 2.61
CA ALA A 66 3.48 4.06 2.97
C ALA A 66 2.00 4.11 2.56
N ALA A 67 1.65 3.64 1.36
CA ALA A 67 0.26 3.55 0.90
C ALA A 67 -0.58 2.58 1.75
N ALA A 68 -0.02 1.44 2.16
CA ALA A 68 -0.70 0.47 3.03
C ALA A 68 -0.96 1.04 4.43
N LEU A 69 0.00 1.78 5.00
CA LEU A 69 -0.14 2.48 6.27
C LEU A 69 -1.22 3.57 6.19
N ALA A 70 -1.17 4.43 5.17
CA ALA A 70 -2.12 5.52 4.98
C ALA A 70 -3.57 5.04 4.76
N SER A 71 -3.74 3.88 4.11
CA SER A 71 -5.04 3.27 3.85
C SER A 71 -5.56 2.36 4.97
N SER A 72 -4.85 2.27 6.10
CA SER A 72 -5.18 1.36 7.22
C SER A 72 -5.32 -0.11 6.80
N ASN A 73 -4.56 -0.54 5.78
CA ASN A 73 -4.64 -1.90 5.26
C ASN A 73 -3.63 -2.82 5.94
N HIS A 74 -4.06 -3.47 7.04
CA HIS A 74 -3.19 -4.31 7.86
C HIS A 74 -2.52 -5.46 7.09
N ALA A 75 -3.25 -6.11 6.17
CA ALA A 75 -2.72 -7.22 5.39
C ALA A 75 -1.59 -6.77 4.45
N CYS A 76 -1.76 -5.64 3.77
CA CYS A 76 -0.72 -5.06 2.92
C CYS A 76 0.47 -4.55 3.74
N THR A 77 0.23 -3.97 4.92
CA THR A 77 1.31 -3.54 5.83
C THR A 77 2.17 -4.73 6.24
N LEU A 78 1.56 -5.84 6.68
CA LEU A 78 2.32 -7.05 7.03
C LEU A 78 3.11 -7.62 5.84
N ALA A 79 2.50 -7.66 4.65
CA ALA A 79 3.16 -8.13 3.45
C ALA A 79 4.39 -7.28 3.09
N MET A 80 4.26 -5.94 3.16
CA MET A 80 5.36 -5.03 2.85
C MET A 80 6.44 -5.00 3.92
N VAL A 81 6.10 -5.14 5.21
CA VAL A 81 7.08 -5.32 6.29
C VAL A 81 7.89 -6.61 6.07
N SER A 82 7.24 -7.71 5.70
CA SER A 82 7.95 -8.97 5.45
C SER A 82 8.83 -8.89 4.20
N ARG A 83 8.36 -8.23 3.13
CA ARG A 83 9.16 -7.96 1.92
C ARG A 83 10.37 -7.07 2.24
N ALA A 84 10.17 -6.00 3.00
CA ALA A 84 11.25 -5.11 3.43
C ALA A 84 12.34 -5.85 4.21
N ARG A 85 11.94 -6.78 5.09
CA ARG A 85 12.88 -7.66 5.81
C ARG A 85 13.72 -8.52 4.86
N ILE A 86 13.10 -9.10 3.83
CA ILE A 86 13.81 -9.93 2.83
C ILE A 86 14.78 -9.08 2.00
N GLN A 87 14.39 -7.86 1.67
CA GLN A 87 15.22 -6.91 0.93
C GLN A 87 16.34 -6.29 1.79
N GLY A 88 16.32 -6.48 3.12
CA GLY A 88 17.31 -5.89 4.02
C GLY A 88 17.18 -4.38 4.16
N ILE A 89 15.97 -3.82 4.01
CA ILE A 89 15.73 -2.38 4.18
C ILE A 89 16.02 -1.98 5.62
N THR A 90 16.78 -0.90 5.82
CA THR A 90 17.20 -0.47 7.15
C THR A 90 16.04 0.13 7.96
N SER A 91 16.16 0.08 9.28
CA SER A 91 15.16 0.64 10.21
C SER A 91 14.93 2.13 9.98
N GLU A 92 15.98 2.89 9.64
CA GLU A 92 15.91 4.34 9.40
C GLU A 92 14.99 4.64 8.21
N LYS A 93 15.15 3.93 7.09
CA LYS A 93 14.30 4.11 5.91
C LYS A 93 12.85 3.73 6.19
N LEU A 94 12.62 2.67 6.96
CA LEU A 94 11.27 2.24 7.34
C LEU A 94 10.58 3.26 8.27
N LEU A 95 11.30 3.80 9.24
CA LEU A 95 10.78 4.84 10.14
C LEU A 95 10.52 6.15 9.39
N GLU A 96 11.38 6.51 8.43
CA GLU A 96 11.15 7.68 7.57
C GLU A 96 9.89 7.51 6.70
N ALA A 97 9.68 6.33 6.10
CA ALA A 97 8.45 6.04 5.37
C ALA A 97 7.19 6.13 6.24
N LEU A 98 7.26 5.69 7.50
CA LEU A 98 6.18 5.88 8.49
C LEU A 98 5.92 7.37 8.77
N HIS A 99 6.97 8.16 8.98
CA HIS A 99 6.85 9.60 9.19
C HIS A 99 6.21 10.31 7.99
N ILE A 100 6.62 9.95 6.78
CA ILE A 100 6.03 10.46 5.53
C ILE A 100 4.55 10.11 5.45
N ALA A 101 4.17 8.84 5.68
CA ALA A 101 2.78 8.42 5.64
C ALA A 101 1.91 9.17 6.67
N ARG A 102 2.40 9.29 7.92
CA ARG A 102 1.73 10.06 8.98
C ARG A 102 1.57 11.53 8.57
N PHE A 103 2.62 12.16 8.07
CA PHE A 103 2.59 13.57 7.67
C PHE A 103 1.61 13.80 6.52
N ALA A 104 1.64 12.96 5.48
CA ALA A 104 0.71 13.05 4.35
C ALA A 104 -0.76 12.95 4.79
N MET A 105 -1.08 12.08 5.75
CA MET A 105 -2.42 11.99 6.31
C MET A 105 -2.79 13.20 7.18
N ALA A 106 -1.85 13.78 7.90
CA ALA A 106 -2.08 15.02 8.65
C ALA A 106 -2.33 16.21 7.72
N THR A 107 -1.56 16.34 6.63
CA THR A 107 -1.75 17.41 5.64
C THR A 107 -3.09 17.29 4.94
N ARG A 108 -3.59 16.06 4.73
CA ARG A 108 -4.93 15.83 4.20
C ARG A 108 -6.01 16.47 5.08
N VAL A 109 -5.92 16.31 6.41
CA VAL A 109 -6.91 16.92 7.32
C VAL A 109 -6.93 18.44 7.19
N VAL A 110 -5.77 19.07 7.03
CA VAL A 110 -5.68 20.52 6.81
C VAL A 110 -6.26 20.91 5.45
N GLY A 111 -5.96 20.17 4.39
CA GLY A 111 -6.50 20.41 3.06
C GLY A 111 -8.02 20.23 2.99
N ASP A 112 -8.54 19.16 3.59
CA ASP A 112 -9.98 18.85 3.65
C ASP A 112 -10.75 19.87 4.53
N ALA A 113 -10.04 20.70 5.32
CA ALA A 113 -10.64 21.75 6.17
C ALA A 113 -10.86 23.08 5.44
N GLU A 114 -10.59 23.20 4.14
CA GLU A 114 -10.83 24.42 3.36
C GLU A 114 -12.25 25.01 3.56
N PRO A 115 -13.35 24.25 3.47
CA PRO A 115 -14.70 24.80 3.70
C PRO A 115 -14.92 25.32 5.14
N LEU A 116 -14.24 24.74 6.13
CA LEU A 116 -14.28 25.24 7.51
C LEU A 116 -13.62 26.62 7.59
N PHE A 117 -12.46 26.79 6.95
CA PHE A 117 -11.75 28.07 6.94
C PHE A 117 -12.55 29.15 6.21
N GLU A 118 -13.19 28.82 5.10
CA GLU A 118 -14.09 29.74 4.38
C GLU A 118 -15.25 30.23 5.26
N MET A 119 -15.94 29.30 5.96
CA MET A 119 -17.02 29.67 6.87
C MET A 119 -16.54 30.60 8.00
N LEU A 120 -15.35 30.35 8.55
CA LEU A 120 -14.79 31.17 9.63
C LEU A 120 -14.38 32.56 9.15
N ALA A 121 -13.81 32.67 7.94
CA ALA A 121 -13.44 33.95 7.34
C ALA A 121 -14.69 34.83 7.11
N GLN A 122 -15.76 34.26 6.55
CA GLN A 122 -17.03 34.97 6.34
C GLN A 122 -17.65 35.50 7.65
N ARG A 123 -17.48 34.77 8.76
CA ARG A 123 -17.95 35.22 10.10
C ARG A 123 -17.15 36.39 10.66
N GLN A 124 -15.86 36.50 10.32
CA GLN A 124 -15.02 37.61 10.77
C GLN A 124 -15.31 38.91 9.98
N GLU A 125 -15.77 38.78 8.74
CA GLU A 125 -16.15 39.91 7.88
C GLU A 125 -17.56 40.45 8.18
N ALA A 126 -18.47 39.61 8.70
CA ALA A 126 -19.80 40.05 9.11
C ALA A 126 -19.71 40.94 10.37
N PRO A 127 -20.17 42.20 10.34
CA PRO A 127 -20.11 43.07 11.50
C PRO A 127 -20.91 42.46 12.64
N THR A 128 -20.33 42.43 13.84
CA THR A 128 -21.03 42.13 15.09
C THR A 128 -22.18 43.12 15.23
N VAL A 129 -23.39 42.75 14.80
CA VAL A 129 -24.60 43.50 15.14
C VAL A 129 -24.81 43.25 16.62
N ALA A 130 -24.25 44.14 17.44
CA ALA A 130 -24.47 44.17 18.88
C ALA A 130 -25.97 44.28 19.15
N ALA A 131 -26.49 43.30 19.91
CA ALA A 131 -27.79 43.37 20.57
C ALA A 131 -27.60 43.92 21.98
#